data_AF-A0A8T6AS84-F1
#
_entry.id   AF-A0A8T6AS84-F1
#
_cell.length_a   1.000
_cell.length_b   1.000
_cell.length_c   1.000
_cell.angle_alpha   90.00
_cell.angle_beta   90.00
_cell.angle_gamma   90.00
#
_symmetry.space_group_name_H-M   'P 1'
#
loop_
_entity.id
_entity.type
_entity.pdbx_description
1 polymer ?
#
loop_
_entity_poly.entity_id
_entity_poly.type
_entity_poly.pdbx_seq_one_letter_code
_entity_poly.pdbx_strand_id
1 'polypeptide(L)'
;MIERGKFRSLTLINWNGFFARTFDLDELVTTLSGGNGAGKSTTMAAFVTALIPDLTLLHFRNTTEAGATSGSRDKGLHGKLKAGVCYSMLDTINSRHQRVVVGVRLQQVAGRDRKVDIKPFAIQGLPMSVQPTQLVTETLNERQARVLPLNELKDKLEAMEGVQFKQFNSITDYHSLMFDLGIIARRLRSASDRSKFYRLIEASLYGGISSAITRSLRDYLLP
;
A
#
# COMPACT_ATOMS: atom_id res chain seq x y z
N MET A 1 28.37 11.53 -3.73
CA MET A 1 27.72 10.33 -3.16
C MET A 1 26.26 10.38 -3.61
N ILE A 2 25.69 9.30 -4.16
CA ILE A 2 24.28 9.29 -4.61
C ILE A 2 23.41 8.90 -3.43
N GLU A 3 22.43 9.72 -3.08
CA GLU A 3 21.46 9.41 -2.04
C GLU A 3 20.35 8.49 -2.58
N ARG A 4 20.05 7.42 -1.84
CA ARG A 4 19.01 6.45 -2.22
C ARG A 4 17.67 6.90 -1.63
N GLY A 5 16.62 6.83 -2.44
CA GLY A 5 15.27 7.06 -1.95
C GLY A 5 14.89 6.09 -0.81
N LYS A 6 14.00 6.54 0.07
CA LYS A 6 13.55 5.82 1.27
C LYS A 6 12.04 5.87 1.40
N PHE A 7 11.45 4.80 1.92
CA PHE A 7 10.12 4.85 2.52
C PHE A 7 10.25 5.50 3.89
N ARG A 8 9.53 6.60 4.12
CA ARG A 8 9.54 7.38 5.35
C ARG A 8 8.51 6.86 6.34
N SER A 9 7.31 6.55 5.87
CA SER A 9 6.24 6.06 6.74
C SER A 9 5.16 5.30 5.98
N LEU A 10 4.39 4.52 6.73
CA LEU A 10 3.17 3.88 6.28
C LEU A 10 2.00 4.38 7.12
N THR A 11 0.98 4.94 6.47
CA THR A 11 -0.26 5.37 7.12
C THR A 11 -1.40 4.42 6.77
N LEU A 12 -2.12 3.94 7.80
CA LEU A 12 -3.32 3.13 7.70
C LEU A 12 -4.50 3.90 8.27
N ILE A 13 -5.58 3.99 7.51
CA ILE A 13 -6.83 4.60 7.94
C ILE A 13 -7.97 3.60 7.79
N ASN A 14 -8.72 3.44 8.87
CA ASN A 14 -9.92 2.62 8.99
C ASN A 14 -9.70 1.13 8.65
N TRP A 15 -8.49 0.63 8.93
CA TRP A 15 -8.21 -0.80 8.90
C TRP A 15 -8.70 -1.45 10.19
N ASN A 16 -8.95 -2.75 10.16
CA ASN A 16 -9.29 -3.49 11.37
C ASN A 16 -8.12 -3.43 12.36
N GLY A 17 -8.41 -2.98 13.59
CA GLY A 17 -7.40 -2.65 14.61
C GLY A 17 -6.75 -1.26 14.48
N PHE A 18 -6.98 -0.51 13.40
CA PHE A 18 -6.37 0.80 13.18
C PHE A 18 -7.36 1.81 12.60
N PHE A 19 -7.92 2.69 13.44
CA PHE A 19 -8.74 3.79 12.93
C PHE A 19 -7.90 4.81 12.15
N ALA A 20 -6.81 5.29 12.74
CA ALA A 20 -5.84 6.15 12.08
C ALA A 20 -4.47 5.93 12.72
N ARG A 21 -3.52 5.38 11.98
CA ARG A 21 -2.17 5.10 12.49
C ARG A 21 -1.14 5.34 11.41
N THR A 22 -0.08 6.07 11.77
CA THR A 22 1.14 6.16 10.96
C THR A 22 2.26 5.42 11.68
N PHE A 23 3.02 4.65 10.91
CA PHE A 23 4.23 3.98 11.33
C PHE A 23 5.39 4.64 10.59
N ASP A 24 6.25 5.36 11.31
CA ASP A 24 7.50 5.83 10.75
C ASP A 24 8.43 4.65 10.52
N LEU A 25 9.12 4.66 9.38
CA LEU A 25 10.00 3.61 8.94
C LEU A 25 11.44 4.09 9.13
N ASP A 26 12.19 3.31 9.90
CA ASP A 26 13.62 3.50 10.09
C ASP A 26 14.40 3.35 8.78
N GLU A 27 15.54 4.01 8.69
CA GLU A 27 16.40 3.97 7.49
C GLU A 27 16.92 2.57 7.17
N LEU A 28 16.99 1.69 8.17
CA LEU A 28 17.52 0.34 8.08
C LEU A 28 16.46 -0.70 8.43
N VAL A 29 15.99 -0.74 9.68
CA VAL A 29 15.16 -1.84 10.18
C VAL A 29 14.04 -1.32 11.07
N THR A 30 12.80 -1.60 10.68
CA THR A 30 11.61 -1.36 11.50
C THR A 30 11.01 -2.68 11.94
N THR A 31 10.87 -2.87 13.26
CA THR A 31 10.29 -4.10 13.84
C THR A 31 8.90 -3.82 14.39
N LEU A 32 7.91 -4.60 13.96
CA LEU A 32 6.56 -4.60 14.55
C LEU A 32 6.50 -5.64 15.68
N SER A 33 6.43 -5.18 16.93
CA SER A 33 6.27 -6.05 18.10
C SER A 33 4.83 -6.01 18.64
N GLY A 34 4.42 -7.08 19.33
CA GLY A 34 3.09 -7.18 19.94
C GLY A 34 2.54 -8.60 19.91
N GLY A 35 1.46 -8.85 20.67
CA GLY A 35 0.81 -10.16 20.76
C GLY A 35 0.09 -10.62 19.48
N ASN A 36 -0.54 -11.79 19.55
CA ASN A 36 -1.41 -12.29 18.48
C ASN A 36 -2.61 -11.35 18.29
N GLY A 37 -3.00 -11.09 17.04
CA GLY A 37 -4.10 -10.17 16.74
C GLY A 37 -3.77 -8.68 16.86
N ALA A 38 -2.56 -8.29 17.27
CA ALA A 38 -2.15 -6.88 17.42
C ALA A 38 -2.09 -6.06 16.10
N GLY A 39 -2.40 -6.67 14.95
CA GLY A 39 -2.43 -5.98 13.66
C GLY A 39 -1.10 -5.92 12.90
N LYS A 40 -0.06 -6.65 13.33
CA LYS A 40 1.24 -6.72 12.64
C LYS A 40 1.10 -7.14 11.17
N SER A 41 0.45 -8.27 10.91
CA SER A 41 0.20 -8.77 9.55
C SER A 41 -0.76 -7.86 8.76
N THR A 42 -1.65 -7.14 9.45
CA THR A 42 -2.52 -6.13 8.82
C THR A 42 -1.70 -4.93 8.35
N THR A 43 -0.70 -4.52 9.13
CA THR A 43 0.24 -3.44 8.77
C THR A 43 1.03 -3.82 7.52
N MET A 44 1.57 -5.05 7.47
CA MET A 44 2.24 -5.56 6.27
C MET A 44 1.29 -5.68 5.07
N ALA A 45 0.05 -6.15 5.30
CA ALA A 45 -0.94 -6.23 4.23
C ALA A 45 -1.27 -4.86 3.64
N ALA A 46 -1.38 -3.82 4.48
CA ALA A 46 -1.58 -2.46 4.01
C ALA A 46 -0.40 -1.97 3.17
N PHE A 47 0.84 -2.16 3.65
CA PHE A 47 2.05 -1.83 2.89
C PHE A 47 2.02 -2.43 1.48
N VAL A 48 1.80 -3.75 1.39
CA VAL A 48 1.77 -4.46 0.11
C VAL A 48 0.61 -4.01 -0.75
N THR A 49 -0.55 -3.76 -0.15
CA THR A 49 -1.74 -3.29 -0.89
C THR A 49 -1.51 -1.93 -1.54
N ALA A 50 -0.81 -1.00 -0.88
CA ALA A 50 -0.42 0.28 -1.47
C ALA A 50 0.66 0.12 -2.55
N LEU A 51 1.60 -0.80 -2.37
CA LEU A 51 2.68 -1.06 -3.31
C LEU A 51 2.19 -1.75 -4.61
N ILE A 52 1.24 -2.66 -4.49
CA ILE A 52 0.67 -3.41 -5.62
C ILE A 52 -0.86 -3.56 -5.47
N PRO A 53 -1.65 -2.56 -5.92
CA PRO A 53 -3.10 -2.57 -5.80
C PRO A 53 -3.82 -3.48 -6.81
N ASP A 54 -3.31 -4.70 -6.99
CA ASP A 54 -3.87 -5.69 -7.92
C ASP A 54 -4.66 -6.76 -7.16
N LEU A 55 -5.98 -6.62 -7.13
CA LEU A 55 -6.86 -7.60 -6.48
C LEU A 55 -6.80 -8.99 -7.09
N THR A 56 -6.22 -9.17 -8.29
CA THR A 56 -6.00 -10.51 -8.85
C THR A 56 -4.86 -11.23 -8.14
N LEU A 57 -3.87 -10.48 -7.62
CA LEU A 57 -2.66 -10.99 -6.98
C LEU A 57 -2.74 -10.99 -5.45
N LEU A 58 -3.26 -9.92 -4.85
CA LEU A 58 -3.29 -9.73 -3.40
C LEU A 58 -4.00 -10.90 -2.71
N HIS A 59 -3.25 -11.67 -1.92
CA HIS A 59 -3.75 -12.85 -1.23
C HIS A 59 -3.02 -13.03 0.11
N PHE A 60 -3.67 -12.62 1.20
CA PHE A 60 -3.09 -12.62 2.53
C PHE A 60 -3.49 -13.88 3.31
N ARG A 61 -2.72 -14.95 3.13
CA ARG A 61 -2.85 -16.22 3.87
C ARG A 61 -2.40 -16.08 5.32
N ASN A 62 -2.95 -16.95 6.16
CA ASN A 62 -2.35 -17.25 7.45
C ASN A 62 -0.94 -17.82 7.25
N THR A 63 -0.03 -17.50 8.15
CA THR A 63 1.37 -17.95 8.07
C THR A 63 1.51 -19.47 8.12
N THR A 64 0.56 -20.16 8.76
CA THR A 64 0.48 -21.63 8.84
C THR A 64 0.09 -22.29 7.51
N GLU A 65 -0.40 -21.53 6.53
CA GLU A 65 -0.87 -22.00 5.23
C GLU A 65 0.09 -21.61 4.08
N ALA A 66 1.32 -21.21 4.41
CA ALA A 66 2.34 -20.91 3.41
C ALA A 66 2.56 -22.13 2.48
N GLY A 67 2.32 -21.95 1.18
CA GLY A 67 2.46 -23.01 0.17
C GLY A 67 1.20 -23.82 -0.14
N ALA A 68 0.06 -23.60 0.52
CA ALA A 68 -1.18 -24.29 0.19
C ALA A 68 -1.66 -23.96 -1.24
N THR A 69 -1.97 -24.98 -2.06
CA THR A 69 -2.53 -24.78 -3.41
C THR A 69 -4.05 -24.53 -3.40
N SER A 70 -4.69 -24.71 -2.25
CA SER A 70 -6.11 -24.38 -2.05
C SER A 70 -6.28 -22.86 -2.06
N GLY A 71 -6.77 -22.34 -3.18
CA GLY A 71 -7.27 -20.98 -3.26
C GLY A 71 -8.51 -20.85 -2.40
N SER A 72 -8.34 -20.46 -1.13
CA SER A 72 -9.47 -19.91 -0.38
C SER A 72 -10.09 -18.81 -1.24
N ARG A 73 -11.43 -18.82 -1.40
CA ARG A 73 -12.13 -17.72 -2.07
C ARG A 73 -11.88 -16.39 -1.36
N ASP A 74 -11.57 -16.44 -0.06
CA ASP A 74 -11.21 -15.26 0.71
C ASP A 74 -9.73 -14.92 0.55
N LYS A 75 -9.48 -13.84 -0.17
CA LYS A 75 -8.14 -13.26 -0.35
C LYS A 75 -7.60 -12.58 0.92
N GLY A 76 -8.37 -12.54 2.00
CA GLY A 76 -7.97 -12.06 3.32
C GLY A 76 -7.90 -10.55 3.46
N LEU A 77 -8.09 -9.77 2.38
CA LEU A 77 -8.07 -8.31 2.44
C LEU A 77 -9.37 -7.73 3.01
N HIS A 78 -10.54 -8.28 2.64
CA HIS A 78 -11.83 -7.74 3.05
C HIS A 78 -11.98 -7.66 4.58
N GLY A 79 -11.67 -8.75 5.29
CA GLY A 79 -11.76 -8.80 6.77
C GLY A 79 -10.69 -7.98 7.51
N LYS A 80 -9.70 -7.44 6.79
CA LYS A 80 -8.69 -6.51 7.34
C LYS A 80 -9.14 -5.06 7.27
N LEU A 81 -10.26 -4.76 6.60
CA LEU A 81 -10.82 -3.41 6.49
C LEU A 81 -12.05 -3.27 7.41
N LYS A 82 -12.34 -2.05 7.84
CA LYS A 82 -13.65 -1.73 8.42
C LYS A 82 -14.62 -1.27 7.33
N ALA A 83 -15.89 -1.13 7.69
CA ALA A 83 -16.90 -0.53 6.82
C ALA A 83 -16.54 0.94 6.52
N GLY A 84 -16.89 1.39 5.31
CA GLY A 84 -16.62 2.75 4.83
C GLY A 84 -15.29 2.90 4.11
N VAL A 85 -14.82 4.15 4.00
CA VAL A 85 -13.59 4.50 3.31
C VAL A 85 -12.39 4.12 4.17
N CYS A 86 -11.40 3.47 3.55
CA CYS A 86 -10.13 3.09 4.15
C CYS A 86 -8.98 3.61 3.28
N TYR A 87 -7.82 3.85 3.87
CA TYR A 87 -6.60 4.24 3.14
C TYR A 87 -5.40 3.42 3.55
N SER A 88 -4.51 3.17 2.59
CA SER A 88 -3.11 2.84 2.87
C SER A 88 -2.23 3.77 2.04
N MET A 89 -1.28 4.44 2.69
CA MET A 89 -0.42 5.44 2.06
C MET A 89 1.03 5.19 2.46
N LEU A 90 1.91 5.14 1.46
CA LEU A 90 3.36 5.07 1.61
C LEU A 90 3.93 6.45 1.35
N ASP A 91 4.49 7.06 2.38
CA ASP A 91 5.21 8.33 2.28
C ASP A 91 6.67 8.03 1.94
N THR A 92 7.20 8.65 0.89
CA THR A 92 8.54 8.37 0.37
C THR A 92 9.30 9.65 0.07
N ILE A 93 10.62 9.57 0.17
CA ILE A 93 11.53 10.61 -0.33
C ILE A 93 12.39 9.93 -1.39
N ASN A 94 12.34 10.42 -2.63
CA ASN A 94 13.14 9.84 -3.71
C ASN A 94 14.58 10.38 -3.70
N SER A 95 15.43 9.84 -4.57
CA SER A 95 16.83 10.27 -4.74
C SER A 95 17.03 11.72 -5.19
N ARG A 96 15.95 12.46 -5.49
CA ARG A 96 15.97 13.89 -5.83
C ARG A 96 15.41 14.75 -4.69
N HIS A 97 15.29 14.19 -3.48
CA HIS A 97 14.68 14.82 -2.31
C HIS A 97 13.23 15.26 -2.51
N GLN A 98 12.52 14.63 -3.45
CA GLN A 98 11.11 14.91 -3.67
C GLN A 98 10.30 13.99 -2.76
N ARG A 99 9.44 14.60 -1.94
CA ARG A 99 8.44 13.85 -1.18
C ARG A 99 7.32 13.41 -2.11
N VAL A 100 7.04 12.12 -2.10
CA VAL A 100 5.97 11.49 -2.88
C VAL A 100 5.20 10.56 -1.96
N VAL A 101 3.89 10.78 -1.87
CA VAL A 101 2.97 9.85 -1.19
C VAL A 101 2.26 9.04 -2.25
N VAL A 102 2.41 7.72 -2.22
CA VAL A 102 1.65 6.81 -3.09
C VAL A 102 0.71 5.99 -2.23
N GLY A 103 -0.54 5.86 -2.66
CA GLY A 103 -1.55 5.28 -1.80
C GLY A 103 -2.76 4.73 -2.54
N VAL A 104 -3.63 4.11 -1.76
CA VAL A 104 -4.82 3.43 -2.25
C VAL A 104 -5.99 3.77 -1.33
N ARG A 105 -7.12 4.11 -1.95
CA ARG A 105 -8.40 4.18 -1.27
C ARG A 105 -9.08 2.83 -1.40
N LEU A 106 -9.35 2.17 -0.27
CA LEU A 106 -10.06 0.91 -0.21
C LEU A 106 -11.47 1.10 0.33
N GLN A 107 -12.42 0.29 -0.13
CA GLN A 107 -13.77 0.28 0.42
C GLN A 107 -14.40 -1.10 0.23
N GLN A 108 -15.01 -1.63 1.29
CA GLN A 108 -15.83 -2.85 1.17
C GLN A 108 -17.06 -2.55 0.30
N VAL A 109 -17.34 -3.42 -0.68
CA VAL A 109 -18.49 -3.25 -1.56
C VAL A 109 -19.70 -3.92 -0.93
N ALA A 110 -20.63 -3.12 -0.42
CA ALA A 110 -21.86 -3.60 0.18
C ALA A 110 -22.64 -4.52 -0.77
N GLY A 111 -23.22 -5.60 -0.23
CA GLY A 111 -24.05 -6.54 -0.99
C GLY A 111 -23.30 -7.41 -2.00
N ARG A 112 -21.95 -7.39 -2.03
CA ARG A 112 -21.15 -8.30 -2.85
C ARG A 112 -20.20 -9.11 -1.97
N ASP A 113 -20.19 -10.43 -2.16
CA ASP A 113 -19.45 -11.35 -1.29
C ASP A 113 -17.95 -10.99 -1.24
N ARG A 114 -17.52 -10.51 -0.07
CA ARG A 114 -16.14 -10.13 0.31
C ARG A 114 -15.39 -9.29 -0.73
N LYS A 115 -16.10 -8.50 -1.55
CA LYS A 115 -15.48 -7.68 -2.59
C LYS A 115 -14.96 -6.37 -2.00
N VAL A 116 -13.76 -5.97 -2.43
CA VAL A 116 -13.14 -4.69 -2.10
C VAL A 116 -12.98 -3.87 -3.37
N ASP A 117 -13.33 -2.59 -3.31
CA ASP A 117 -13.00 -1.59 -4.33
C ASP A 117 -11.66 -0.93 -3.97
N ILE A 118 -10.77 -0.78 -4.95
CA ILE A 118 -9.44 -0.19 -4.76
C ILE A 118 -9.21 0.90 -5.80
N LYS A 119 -8.82 2.10 -5.34
CA LYS A 119 -8.49 3.23 -6.21
C LYS A 119 -7.11 3.79 -5.86
N PRO A 120 -6.09 3.54 -6.70
CA PRO A 120 -4.76 4.08 -6.48
C PRO A 120 -4.69 5.58 -6.77
N PHE A 121 -3.83 6.27 -6.04
CA PHE A 121 -3.52 7.69 -6.22
C PHE A 121 -2.07 7.98 -5.81
N ALA A 122 -1.58 9.15 -6.22
CA ALA A 122 -0.31 9.70 -5.81
C ALA A 122 -0.45 11.19 -5.48
N ILE A 123 0.39 11.65 -4.56
CA ILE A 123 0.51 13.04 -4.12
C ILE A 123 1.99 13.41 -4.24
N GLN A 124 2.29 14.48 -4.97
CA GLN A 124 3.65 15.03 -5.10
C GLN A 124 3.68 16.45 -4.56
N GLY A 125 4.82 16.87 -4.02
CA GLY A 125 5.01 18.24 -3.53
C GLY A 125 4.37 18.53 -2.17
N LEU A 126 3.91 17.51 -1.45
CA LEU A 126 3.31 17.68 -0.12
C LEU A 126 4.33 18.25 0.89
N PRO A 127 4.06 19.39 1.56
CA PRO A 127 4.99 19.99 2.53
C PRO A 127 5.32 19.03 3.67
N MET A 128 6.59 18.98 4.09
CA MET A 128 7.09 18.05 5.12
C MET A 128 6.36 18.14 6.47
N SER A 129 5.78 19.30 6.79
CA SER A 129 4.98 19.53 8.00
C SER A 129 3.62 18.83 7.98
N VAL A 130 3.09 18.50 6.80
CA VAL A 130 1.79 17.86 6.65
C VAL A 130 1.93 16.35 6.76
N GLN A 131 1.23 15.77 7.73
CA GLN A 131 1.19 14.32 7.90
C GLN A 131 0.13 13.69 6.99
N PRO A 132 0.38 12.51 6.36
CA PRO A 132 -0.61 11.86 5.51
C PRO A 132 -1.94 11.60 6.23
N THR A 133 -1.92 11.28 7.53
CA THR A 133 -3.14 11.11 8.34
C THR A 133 -4.06 12.33 8.27
N GLN A 134 -3.51 13.54 8.43
CA GLN A 134 -4.26 14.81 8.44
C GLN A 134 -4.92 15.12 7.09
N LEU A 135 -4.45 14.52 6.00
CA LEU A 135 -5.03 14.72 4.68
C LEU A 135 -6.37 14.02 4.52
N VAL A 136 -6.55 12.88 5.19
CA VAL A 136 -7.66 11.95 4.97
C VAL A 136 -8.55 11.77 6.20
N THR A 137 -8.26 12.49 7.28
CA THR A 137 -9.12 12.56 8.47
C THR A 137 -9.49 13.99 8.78
N GLU A 138 -10.73 14.19 9.20
CA GLU A 138 -11.25 15.45 9.70
C GLU A 138 -11.80 15.24 11.12
N THR A 139 -11.44 16.13 12.03
CA THR A 139 -11.94 16.11 13.41
C THR A 139 -13.27 16.85 13.46
N LEU A 140 -14.37 16.13 13.69
CA LEU A 140 -15.70 16.73 13.79
C LEU A 140 -15.93 17.37 15.18
N ASN A 141 -15.34 16.77 16.21
CA ASN A 141 -15.30 17.25 17.60
C ASN A 141 -14.19 16.49 18.36
N GLU A 142 -14.01 16.77 19.66
CA GLU A 142 -12.92 16.16 20.46
C GLU A 142 -12.87 14.63 20.45
N ARG A 143 -13.97 13.94 20.11
CA ARG A 143 -14.07 12.47 20.19
C ARG A 143 -14.40 11.79 18.87
N GLN A 144 -14.78 12.54 17.83
CA GLN A 144 -15.20 11.98 16.55
C GLN A 144 -14.32 12.52 15.44
N ALA A 145 -13.77 11.58 14.68
CA ALA A 145 -13.07 11.85 13.45
C ALA A 145 -13.78 11.16 12.29
N ARG A 146 -13.81 11.83 11.16
CA ARG A 146 -14.39 11.38 9.91
C ARG A 146 -13.26 11.08 8.92
N VAL A 147 -13.42 10.02 8.14
CA VAL A 147 -12.49 9.69 7.05
C VAL A 147 -13.00 10.34 5.77
N LEU A 148 -12.16 11.14 5.13
CA LEU A 148 -12.51 11.88 3.92
C LEU A 148 -12.55 10.94 2.70
N PRO A 149 -13.61 11.00 1.87
CA PRO A 149 -13.62 10.29 0.60
C PRO A 149 -12.63 10.90 -0.40
N LEU A 150 -12.36 10.18 -1.50
CA LEU A 150 -11.28 10.52 -2.44
C LEU A 150 -11.51 11.85 -3.17
N ASN A 151 -12.76 12.23 -3.41
CA ASN A 151 -13.14 13.53 -3.99
C ASN A 151 -12.78 14.67 -3.05
N GLU A 152 -13.10 14.56 -1.76
CA GLU A 152 -12.77 15.62 -0.79
C GLU A 152 -11.25 15.69 -0.52
N LEU A 153 -10.55 14.55 -0.56
CA LEU A 153 -9.08 14.55 -0.54
C LEU A 153 -8.52 15.31 -1.74
N LYS A 154 -9.07 15.08 -2.94
CA LYS A 154 -8.68 15.79 -4.15
C LYS A 154 -8.88 17.30 -4.00
N ASP A 155 -10.09 17.73 -3.61
CA ASP A 155 -10.43 19.15 -3.46
C ASP A 155 -9.49 19.84 -2.45
N LYS A 156 -9.20 19.16 -1.33
CA LYS A 156 -8.27 19.64 -0.29
C LYS A 156 -6.83 19.79 -0.81
N LEU A 157 -6.36 18.87 -1.65
CA LEU A 157 -5.00 18.91 -2.20
C LEU A 157 -4.87 19.92 -3.34
N GLU A 158 -5.90 20.10 -4.16
CA GLU A 158 -5.93 21.12 -5.22
C GLU A 158 -5.92 22.55 -4.66
N ALA A 159 -6.41 22.75 -3.44
CA ALA A 159 -6.31 24.02 -2.71
C ALA A 159 -4.89 24.28 -2.14
N MET A 160 -3.98 23.30 -2.14
CA MET A 160 -2.61 23.47 -1.65
C MET A 160 -1.67 23.86 -2.79
N GLU A 161 -1.03 25.03 -2.68
CA GLU A 161 -0.08 25.49 -3.69
C GLU A 161 1.12 24.52 -3.83
N GLY A 162 1.45 24.18 -5.08
CA GLY A 162 2.57 23.30 -5.41
C GLY A 162 2.32 21.80 -5.18
N VAL A 163 1.15 21.42 -4.65
CA VAL A 163 0.78 20.02 -4.45
C VAL A 163 0.06 19.47 -5.68
N GLN A 164 0.48 18.30 -6.14
CA GLN A 164 -0.13 17.61 -7.26
C GLN A 164 -0.80 16.33 -6.79
N PHE A 165 -2.11 16.21 -7.04
CA PHE A 165 -2.86 14.99 -6.81
C PHE A 165 -3.14 14.29 -8.14
N LYS A 166 -2.89 12.98 -8.21
CA LYS A 166 -3.24 12.16 -9.37
C LYS A 166 -3.92 10.88 -8.91
N GLN A 167 -5.18 10.72 -9.29
CA GLN A 167 -5.88 9.44 -9.20
C GLN A 167 -5.65 8.63 -10.49
N PHE A 168 -5.48 7.31 -10.37
CA PHE A 168 -5.24 6.43 -11.50
C PHE A 168 -6.43 5.52 -11.76
N ASN A 169 -6.82 5.42 -13.03
CA ASN A 169 -7.79 4.43 -13.51
C ASN A 169 -7.12 3.11 -13.94
N SER A 170 -5.80 3.14 -14.14
CA SER A 170 -4.99 2.01 -14.57
C SER A 170 -3.87 1.76 -13.56
N ILE A 171 -3.75 0.51 -13.11
CA ILE A 171 -2.63 0.09 -12.26
C ILE A 171 -1.29 0.23 -12.99
N THR A 172 -1.27 0.06 -14.32
CA THR A 172 -0.07 0.23 -15.13
C THR A 172 0.45 1.66 -15.07
N ASP A 173 -0.45 2.65 -15.07
CA ASP A 173 -0.06 4.07 -14.99
C ASP A 173 0.43 4.43 -13.58
N TYR A 174 -0.19 3.85 -12.55
CA TYR A 174 0.24 3.99 -11.17
C TYR A 174 1.67 3.46 -10.98
N HIS A 175 1.94 2.24 -11.45
CA HIS A 175 3.28 1.66 -11.37
C HIS A 175 4.29 2.36 -12.29
N SER A 176 3.86 2.90 -13.42
CA SER A 176 4.74 3.70 -14.28
C SER A 176 5.22 4.95 -13.55
N LEU A 177 4.33 5.69 -12.88
CA LEU A 177 4.71 6.84 -12.06
C LEU A 177 5.62 6.44 -10.90
N MET A 178 5.32 5.35 -10.18
CA MET A 178 6.19 4.85 -9.10
C MET A 178 7.58 4.50 -9.61
N PHE A 179 7.70 3.92 -10.81
CA PHE A 179 8.99 3.59 -11.41
C PHE A 179 9.76 4.86 -11.81
N ASP A 180 9.10 5.79 -12.50
CA ASP A 180 9.72 7.03 -12.97
C ASP A 180 10.19 7.92 -11.81
N LEU A 181 9.52 7.85 -10.65
CA LEU A 181 9.91 8.54 -9.41
C LEU A 181 10.89 7.74 -8.52
N GLY A 182 11.29 6.52 -8.93
CA GLY A 182 12.26 5.70 -8.21
C GLY A 182 11.75 5.04 -6.93
N ILE A 183 10.44 4.83 -6.81
CA ILE A 183 9.79 4.16 -5.66
C ILE A 183 9.85 2.63 -5.80
N ILE A 184 9.73 2.11 -7.03
CA ILE A 184 9.84 0.68 -7.33
C ILE A 184 11.05 0.40 -8.23
N ALA A 185 11.67 -0.76 -8.04
CA ALA A 185 12.92 -1.12 -8.72
C ALA A 185 12.75 -1.66 -10.16
N ARG A 186 11.52 -1.95 -10.60
CA ARG A 186 11.24 -2.57 -11.91
C ARG A 186 9.99 -1.97 -12.54
N ARG A 187 10.01 -1.79 -13.87
CA ARG A 187 8.81 -1.40 -14.64
C ARG A 187 7.80 -2.54 -14.65
N LEU A 188 6.56 -2.25 -14.24
CA LEU A 188 5.48 -3.23 -14.18
C LEU A 188 4.45 -2.97 -15.30
N ARG A 189 4.84 -3.27 -16.54
CA ARG A 189 4.03 -2.96 -17.74
C ARG A 189 2.87 -3.93 -17.93
N SER A 190 3.05 -5.18 -17.50
CA SER A 190 2.11 -6.27 -17.74
C SER A 190 1.67 -6.94 -16.43
N ALA A 191 0.59 -7.74 -16.51
CA ALA A 191 0.17 -8.60 -15.40
C ALA A 191 1.25 -9.63 -15.03
N SER A 192 2.06 -10.08 -16.00
CA SER A 192 3.19 -10.99 -15.77
C SER A 192 4.28 -10.32 -14.92
N ASP A 193 4.65 -9.09 -15.24
CA ASP A 193 5.62 -8.32 -14.45
C ASP A 193 5.13 -8.11 -13.01
N ARG A 194 3.84 -7.71 -12.87
CA ARG A 194 3.21 -7.54 -11.55
C ARG A 194 3.18 -8.84 -10.76
N SER A 195 2.90 -9.97 -11.41
CA SER A 195 2.90 -11.28 -10.75
C SER A 195 4.29 -11.66 -10.23
N LYS A 196 5.34 -11.48 -11.04
CA LYS A 196 6.73 -11.71 -10.61
C LYS A 196 7.12 -10.80 -9.45
N PHE A 197 6.76 -9.52 -9.52
CA PHE A 197 7.01 -8.56 -8.45
C PHE A 197 6.29 -8.92 -7.14
N TYR A 198 5.00 -9.29 -7.22
CA TYR A 198 4.23 -9.75 -6.07
C TYR A 198 4.82 -11.00 -5.42
N ARG A 199 5.23 -11.99 -6.23
CA ARG A 199 5.82 -13.25 -5.72
C ARG A 199 7.10 -13.02 -4.93
N LEU A 200 7.91 -12.04 -5.31
CA LEU A 200 9.10 -11.65 -4.54
C LEU A 200 8.71 -11.08 -3.17
N ILE A 201 7.71 -10.20 -3.13
CA ILE A 201 7.19 -9.63 -1.89
C ILE A 201 6.59 -10.73 -1.02
N GLU A 202 5.77 -11.61 -1.60
CA GLU A 202 5.14 -12.74 -0.92
C GLU A 202 6.17 -13.68 -0.30
N ALA A 203 7.25 -14.00 -1.03
CA ALA A 203 8.35 -14.80 -0.51
C ALA A 203 9.02 -14.14 0.71
N SER A 204 9.19 -12.82 0.70
CA SER A 204 9.74 -12.09 1.85
C SER A 204 8.79 -12.02 3.05
N LEU A 205 7.47 -12.00 2.81
CA LEU A 205 6.45 -11.95 3.85
C LEU A 205 6.32 -13.28 4.61
N TYR A 206 6.33 -14.39 3.88
CA TYR A 206 6.16 -15.72 4.48
C TYR A 206 7.49 -16.38 4.88
N GLY A 207 8.60 -15.88 4.33
CA GLY A 207 9.92 -16.45 4.56
C GLY A 207 10.14 -17.78 3.83
N GLY A 208 11.39 -18.24 3.85
CA GLY A 208 11.80 -19.50 3.22
C GLY A 208 12.10 -19.39 1.72
N ILE A 209 12.37 -20.55 1.10
CA ILE A 209 12.72 -20.64 -0.33
C ILE A 209 11.45 -20.77 -1.15
N SER A 210 11.13 -19.73 -1.94
CA SER A 210 9.98 -19.75 -2.83
C SER A 210 10.19 -20.72 -4.00
N SER A 211 9.46 -21.84 -3.98
CA SER A 211 9.50 -22.83 -5.06
C SER A 211 9.12 -22.25 -6.42
N ALA A 212 8.21 -21.26 -6.44
CA ALA A 212 7.78 -20.57 -7.65
C ALA A 212 8.90 -19.70 -8.26
N ILE A 213 9.78 -19.13 -7.43
CA ILE A 213 10.95 -18.38 -7.89
C ILE A 213 12.04 -19.35 -8.34
N THR A 214 12.32 -20.38 -7.54
CA THR A 214 13.37 -21.36 -7.84
C THR A 214 13.16 -22.06 -9.18
N ARG A 215 11.92 -22.43 -9.52
CA ARG A 215 11.59 -23.09 -10.80
C ARG A 215 11.83 -22.21 -12.03
N SER A 216 11.82 -20.89 -11.88
CA SER A 216 11.95 -19.95 -12.99
C SER A 216 13.01 -18.88 -12.68
N LEU A 217 14.10 -19.25 -12.01
CA LEU A 217 15.11 -18.30 -11.52
C LEU A 217 15.66 -17.40 -12.64
N ARG A 218 15.79 -17.96 -13.84
CA ARG A 218 16.20 -17.24 -15.06
C ARG A 218 15.35 -15.98 -15.30
N ASP A 219 14.05 -16.06 -15.08
CA ASP A 219 13.09 -14.97 -15.30
C ASP A 219 13.21 -13.80 -14.32
N TYR A 220 13.89 -14.04 -13.19
CA TYR A 220 14.08 -13.04 -12.13
C TYR A 220 15.48 -12.43 -12.14
N LEU A 221 16.48 -13.15 -12.64
CA LEU A 221 17.89 -12.73 -12.58
C LEU A 221 18.46 -12.29 -13.93
N LEU A 222 17.97 -12.81 -15.05
CA LEU A 222 18.49 -12.43 -16.36
C LEU A 222 17.66 -11.28 -16.95
N PRO A 223 18.32 -10.26 -17.54
CA PRO A 223 17.66 -9.14 -18.21
C PRO A 223 16.96 -9.56 -19.51
#